data_AF-A0A067R4D4-F1
#
_entry.id   AF-A0A067R4D4-F1
#
_cell.length_a   1.000
_cell.length_b   1.000
_cell.length_c   1.000
_cell.angle_alpha   90.00
_cell.angle_beta   90.00
_cell.angle_gamma   90.00
#
_symmetry.space_group_name_H-M   'P 1'
#
loop_
_entity.id
_entity.type
_entity.pdbx_description
1 polymer ?
#
loop_
_entity_poly.entity_id
_entity_poly.type
_entity_poly.pdbx_seq_one_letter_code
_entity_poly.pdbx_strand_id
1 'polypeptide(L)'
;MSSHHGSPFSSAYLHDEYDFDDEINDEDLDEDRENDEQEESDEDTEEASETDMGKSEEYTEIKEQMYQDKLASLKKQLQQLKDGTHPEYNRKLKILDAAYKERLHLNVIHKDYLIECVERDYVIEKKAAVKEFEEKKIELRETLISDMEEKRKLIEAERHTMELTGDSMEVKPVMTRKLRRRPNDPVPIPEKRRKPPPAQLNYLLDEKDIEGDLKIISRGKLLGPIRKPALVPSSGLSSLGLSLPDNSLPDTRIEDGKLLYERKWYHRGQPVYVEGKDLPRFSAIISAIGTEAIWVKKTVDGTKVRIYTSQLSRGKISIKRRAS
;
A
#
# COMPACT_ATOMS: atom_id res chain seq x y z
N MET A 1 13.15 24.66 -44.34
CA MET A 1 12.29 23.48 -44.09
C MET A 1 12.98 22.66 -43.02
N SER A 2 12.55 22.76 -41.77
CA SER A 2 13.06 21.91 -40.69
C SER A 2 11.93 21.70 -39.69
N SER A 3 11.49 20.46 -39.60
CA SER A 3 10.28 20.03 -38.92
C SER A 3 10.59 19.74 -37.45
N HIS A 4 9.75 20.30 -36.56
CA HIS A 4 9.74 20.01 -35.14
C HIS A 4 9.38 18.54 -34.85
N HIS A 5 10.14 17.89 -33.97
CA HIS A 5 9.67 16.72 -33.21
C HIS A 5 9.43 17.15 -31.76
N GLY A 6 8.17 17.45 -31.45
CA GLY A 6 7.65 17.57 -30.10
C GLY A 6 7.15 16.21 -29.60
N SER A 7 7.45 15.93 -28.34
CA SER A 7 7.00 14.77 -27.57
C SER A 7 5.47 14.74 -27.37
N PRO A 8 4.77 13.61 -27.57
CA PRO A 8 3.34 13.49 -27.28
C PRO A 8 3.13 12.82 -25.92
N PHE A 9 3.46 13.52 -24.84
CA PHE A 9 2.97 13.17 -23.50
C PHE A 9 2.43 14.43 -22.86
N SER A 10 1.18 14.75 -23.20
CA SER A 10 0.36 15.65 -22.41
C SER A 10 -1.10 15.31 -22.71
N SER A 11 -1.64 14.35 -21.97
CA SER A 11 -3.08 14.15 -21.89
C SER A 11 -3.55 14.87 -20.63
N ALA A 12 -4.13 16.04 -20.86
CA ALA A 12 -4.92 16.77 -19.90
C ALA A 12 -6.19 15.96 -19.65
N TYR A 13 -6.27 15.30 -18.50
CA TYR A 13 -7.55 14.93 -17.91
C TYR A 13 -7.86 15.91 -16.79
N LEU A 14 -8.78 16.79 -17.15
CA LEU A 14 -9.65 17.58 -16.30
C LEU A 14 -10.11 16.71 -15.12
N HIS A 15 -9.67 17.09 -13.92
CA HIS A 15 -10.20 16.59 -12.67
C HIS A 15 -11.54 17.31 -12.47
N ASP A 16 -12.62 16.77 -13.06
CA ASP A 16 -13.96 17.13 -12.61
C ASP A 16 -14.17 16.45 -11.26
N GLU A 17 -13.83 17.21 -10.21
CA GLU A 17 -14.37 17.04 -8.88
C GLU A 17 -15.89 17.14 -8.99
N TYR A 18 -16.58 15.99 -9.05
CA TYR A 18 -18.00 15.93 -8.71
C TYR A 18 -18.11 16.06 -7.19
N ASP A 19 -18.03 17.31 -6.76
CA ASP A 19 -18.42 17.82 -5.46
C ASP A 19 -19.95 17.66 -5.34
N PHE A 20 -20.40 16.63 -4.65
CA PHE A 20 -21.79 16.52 -4.24
C PHE A 20 -21.89 17.19 -2.87
N ASP A 21 -21.98 18.51 -2.92
CA ASP A 21 -22.37 19.38 -1.80
C ASP A 21 -23.81 19.01 -1.42
N ASP A 22 -23.96 18.07 -0.49
CA ASP A 22 -25.22 17.78 0.20
C ASP A 22 -25.32 18.71 1.43
N GLU A 23 -25.28 20.02 1.20
CA GLU A 23 -25.82 21.01 2.14
C GLU A 23 -27.36 20.96 2.05
N ILE A 24 -27.95 19.92 2.66
CA ILE A 24 -29.37 19.96 3.05
C ILE A 24 -29.41 20.22 4.55
N ASN A 25 -29.42 21.52 4.86
CA ASN A 25 -30.04 22.18 6.00
C ASN A 25 -30.73 21.24 7.03
N ASP A 26 -29.99 20.83 8.06
CA ASP A 26 -30.50 20.14 9.26
C ASP A 26 -30.60 21.16 10.44
N GLU A 27 -31.24 22.31 10.21
CA GLU A 27 -31.35 23.40 11.20
C GLU A 27 -32.77 23.62 11.78
N ASP A 28 -33.68 22.64 11.73
CA ASP A 28 -35.05 22.80 12.25
C ASP A 28 -35.50 21.70 13.22
N LEU A 29 -34.62 21.24 14.11
CA LEU A 29 -35.02 20.36 15.23
C LEU A 29 -34.13 20.64 16.44
N ASP A 30 -34.45 21.64 17.26
CA ASP A 30 -34.14 21.69 18.71
C ASP A 30 -34.72 22.98 19.35
N GLU A 31 -36.04 23.10 19.41
CA GLU A 31 -36.71 23.89 20.45
C GLU A 31 -37.75 22.98 21.12
N ASP A 32 -37.87 23.10 22.46
CA ASP A 32 -38.85 22.44 23.35
C ASP A 32 -38.43 21.13 24.05
N ARG A 33 -37.24 21.12 24.65
CA ARG A 33 -36.97 20.26 25.82
C ARG A 33 -36.21 21.01 26.90
N GLU A 34 -36.93 21.80 27.70
CA GLU A 34 -36.54 22.12 29.07
C GLU A 34 -37.71 22.79 29.78
N ASN A 35 -38.66 21.98 30.26
CA ASN A 35 -39.45 22.37 31.44
C ASN A 35 -40.04 21.12 32.08
N ASP A 36 -39.28 20.48 32.96
CA ASP A 36 -39.90 19.73 34.04
C ASP A 36 -38.97 19.62 35.26
N GLU A 37 -39.60 19.61 36.43
CA GLU A 37 -39.07 19.32 37.77
C GLU A 37 -38.65 20.52 38.65
N GLN A 38 -39.67 21.22 39.16
CA GLN A 38 -39.62 21.72 40.54
C GLN A 38 -41.01 21.63 41.20
N GLU A 39 -41.30 20.48 41.79
CA GLU A 39 -42.36 20.27 42.79
C GLU A 39 -41.75 20.20 44.20
N GLU A 40 -42.09 21.16 45.08
CA GLU A 40 -42.22 21.01 46.54
C GLU A 40 -43.25 22.07 46.99
N SER A 41 -44.54 21.72 47.10
CA SER A 41 -45.29 21.30 48.32
C SER A 41 -45.39 22.34 49.44
N ASP A 42 -46.64 22.79 49.68
CA ASP A 42 -47.36 23.08 50.95
C ASP A 42 -48.20 24.37 50.81
N GLU A 43 -49.49 24.24 50.52
CA GLU A 43 -50.61 24.09 51.49
C GLU A 43 -50.84 25.36 52.33
N ASP A 44 -51.78 26.19 51.87
CA ASP A 44 -52.93 26.66 52.68
C ASP A 44 -53.71 27.73 51.90
N THR A 45 -54.73 27.33 51.14
CA THR A 45 -55.91 28.18 50.88
C THR A 45 -57.10 27.28 50.52
N GLU A 46 -57.89 27.01 51.55
CA GLU A 46 -59.27 26.55 51.49
C GLU A 46 -60.12 27.32 50.46
N GLU A 47 -61.12 26.63 49.92
CA GLU A 47 -62.38 27.22 49.45
C GLU A 47 -62.40 27.86 48.04
N ALA A 48 -62.72 27.06 47.01
CA ALA A 48 -63.59 27.48 45.90
C ALA A 48 -63.99 26.27 45.02
N SER A 49 -65.07 25.60 45.40
CA SER A 49 -65.82 24.76 44.47
C SER A 49 -66.61 25.67 43.51
N GLU A 50 -66.00 26.09 42.40
CA GLU A 50 -66.74 26.65 41.26
C GLU A 50 -66.25 25.98 39.96
N THR A 51 -67.02 24.98 39.53
CA THR A 51 -67.23 24.54 38.13
C THR A 51 -66.34 25.16 37.04
N ASP A 52 -65.12 24.66 36.87
CA ASP A 52 -64.31 24.77 35.63
C ASP A 52 -63.98 23.38 35.06
N MET A 53 -64.96 22.47 35.09
CA MET A 53 -64.79 21.12 34.52
C MET A 53 -64.85 21.10 32.99
N GLY A 54 -65.52 22.07 32.35
CA GLY A 54 -65.76 22.05 30.91
C GLY A 54 -64.52 22.27 30.04
N LYS A 55 -63.55 23.08 30.48
CA LYS A 55 -62.31 23.34 29.71
C LYS A 55 -61.28 22.22 29.85
N SER A 56 -61.25 21.55 31.00
CA SER A 56 -60.34 20.42 31.27
C SER A 56 -60.79 19.16 30.51
N GLU A 57 -62.11 18.90 30.47
CA GLU A 57 -62.69 17.81 29.66
C GLU A 57 -62.43 18.00 28.16
N GLU A 58 -62.64 19.20 27.62
CA GLU A 58 -62.35 19.52 26.22
C GLU A 58 -60.85 19.32 25.89
N TYR A 59 -59.95 19.70 26.79
CA TYR A 59 -58.51 19.49 26.62
C TYR A 59 -58.12 18.01 26.66
N THR A 60 -58.79 17.20 27.49
CA THR A 60 -58.59 15.74 27.52
C THR A 60 -59.18 15.04 26.30
N GLU A 61 -60.32 15.49 25.78
CA GLU A 61 -60.93 14.96 24.56
C GLU A 61 -60.08 15.27 23.33
N ILE A 62 -59.51 16.47 23.23
CA ILE A 62 -58.58 16.84 22.16
C ILE A 62 -57.31 15.97 22.25
N LYS A 63 -56.77 15.74 23.45
CA LYS A 63 -55.61 14.84 23.65
C LYS A 63 -55.93 13.39 23.26
N GLU A 64 -57.10 12.89 23.61
CA GLU A 64 -57.54 11.54 23.25
C GLU A 64 -57.75 11.42 21.73
N GLN A 65 -58.35 12.43 21.10
CA GLN A 65 -58.51 12.47 19.64
C GLN A 65 -57.16 12.48 18.92
N MET A 66 -56.22 13.31 19.37
CA MET A 66 -54.84 13.34 18.86
C MET A 66 -54.13 12.00 19.03
N TYR A 67 -54.36 11.30 20.15
CA TYR A 67 -53.81 9.98 20.39
C TYR A 67 -54.39 8.94 19.41
N GLN A 68 -55.72 8.92 19.23
CA GLN A 68 -56.38 8.00 18.30
C GLN A 68 -55.95 8.27 16.85
N ASP A 69 -55.82 9.54 16.45
CA ASP A 69 -55.33 9.92 15.12
C ASP A 69 -53.87 9.51 14.90
N LYS A 70 -53.03 9.67 15.93
CA LYS A 70 -51.63 9.22 15.88
C LYS A 70 -51.54 7.70 15.79
N LEU A 71 -52.36 6.96 16.55
CA LEU A 71 -52.44 5.51 16.49
C LEU A 71 -52.94 5.02 15.13
N ALA A 72 -53.94 5.70 14.54
CA ALA A 72 -54.47 5.39 13.22
C ALA A 72 -53.41 5.65 12.13
N SER A 73 -52.67 6.75 12.23
CA SER A 73 -51.54 7.07 11.33
C SER A 73 -50.45 6.01 11.38
N LEU A 74 -50.04 5.58 12.58
CA LEU A 74 -49.05 4.51 12.76
C LEU A 74 -49.54 3.16 12.23
N LYS A 75 -50.80 2.80 12.48
CA LYS A 75 -51.41 1.58 11.91
C LYS A 75 -51.44 1.64 10.38
N LYS A 76 -51.74 2.79 9.79
CA LYS A 76 -51.72 3.00 8.33
C LYS A 76 -50.31 2.88 7.77
N GLN A 77 -49.30 3.48 8.40
CA GLN A 77 -47.90 3.34 8.00
C GLN A 77 -47.42 1.89 8.09
N LEU A 78 -47.79 1.17 9.17
CA LEU A 78 -47.50 -0.25 9.32
C LEU A 78 -48.13 -1.09 8.21
N GLN A 79 -49.38 -0.79 7.84
CA GLN A 79 -50.07 -1.45 6.74
C GLN A 79 -49.39 -1.15 5.40
N GLN A 80 -49.04 0.11 5.14
CA GLN A 80 -48.27 0.51 3.95
C GLN A 80 -46.91 -0.18 3.87
N LEU A 81 -46.24 -0.43 5.00
CA LEU A 81 -45.00 -1.21 5.04
C LEU A 81 -45.25 -2.68 4.71
N LYS A 82 -46.30 -3.29 5.27
CA LYS A 82 -46.69 -4.69 4.96
C LYS A 82 -47.05 -4.86 3.49
N ASP A 83 -47.73 -3.87 2.91
CA ASP A 83 -48.14 -3.87 1.51
C ASP A 83 -47.02 -3.39 0.56
N GLY A 84 -45.85 -2.99 1.10
CA GLY A 84 -44.72 -2.50 0.31
C GLY A 84 -44.96 -1.16 -0.39
N THR A 85 -46.00 -0.42 0.00
CA THR A 85 -46.36 0.88 -0.61
C THR A 85 -45.82 2.07 0.16
N HIS A 86 -45.17 1.85 1.32
CA HIS A 86 -44.64 2.94 2.14
C HIS A 86 -43.58 3.78 1.38
N PRO A 87 -43.76 5.10 1.24
CA PRO A 87 -42.95 5.94 0.36
C PRO A 87 -41.48 6.00 0.78
N GLU A 88 -41.21 6.18 2.09
CA GLU A 88 -39.83 6.23 2.62
C GLU A 88 -39.08 4.91 2.45
N TYR A 89 -39.78 3.78 2.58
CA TYR A 89 -39.16 2.47 2.40
C TYR A 89 -38.76 2.28 0.93
N ASN A 90 -39.68 2.61 0.02
CA ASN A 90 -39.42 2.55 -1.42
C ASN A 90 -38.34 3.53 -1.87
N ARG A 91 -38.24 4.71 -1.25
CA ARG A 91 -37.14 5.66 -1.50
C ARG A 91 -35.80 5.04 -1.11
N LYS A 92 -35.69 4.46 0.09
CA LYS A 92 -34.48 3.76 0.55
C LYS A 92 -34.11 2.57 -0.34
N LEU A 93 -35.11 1.78 -0.76
CA LEU A 93 -34.89 0.68 -1.71
C LEU A 93 -34.34 1.17 -3.06
N LYS A 94 -34.86 2.27 -3.60
CA LYS A 94 -34.36 2.84 -4.87
C LYS A 94 -32.90 3.29 -4.75
N ILE A 95 -32.54 3.94 -3.64
CA ILE A 95 -31.15 4.35 -3.38
C ILE A 95 -30.24 3.11 -3.29
N LEU A 96 -30.68 2.08 -2.56
CA LEU A 96 -29.93 0.84 -2.42
C LEU A 96 -29.73 0.11 -3.75
N ASP A 97 -30.78 0.04 -4.59
CA ASP A 97 -30.72 -0.56 -5.92
C ASP A 97 -29.78 0.23 -6.85
N ALA A 98 -29.82 1.56 -6.80
CA ALA A 98 -28.90 2.41 -7.54
C ALA A 98 -27.44 2.18 -7.11
N ALA A 99 -27.17 2.16 -5.80
CA ALA A 99 -25.84 1.89 -5.26
C ALA A 99 -25.35 0.47 -5.63
N TYR A 100 -26.24 -0.52 -5.63
CA TYR A 100 -25.91 -1.88 -6.06
C TYR A 100 -25.54 -1.94 -7.54
N LYS A 101 -26.32 -1.28 -8.41
CA LYS A 101 -26.05 -1.21 -9.85
C LYS A 101 -24.75 -0.48 -10.15
N GLU A 102 -24.49 0.63 -9.47
CA GLU A 102 -23.25 1.37 -9.60
C GLU A 102 -22.06 0.53 -9.17
N ARG A 103 -22.17 -0.17 -8.03
CA ARG A 103 -21.13 -1.10 -7.60
C ARG A 103 -20.86 -2.19 -8.63
N LEU A 104 -21.91 -2.74 -9.25
CA LEU A 104 -21.75 -3.76 -10.28
C LEU A 104 -21.05 -3.19 -11.52
N HIS A 105 -21.42 -1.98 -11.94
CA HIS A 105 -20.79 -1.29 -13.06
C HIS A 105 -19.29 -1.04 -12.79
N LEU A 106 -18.96 -0.52 -11.62
CA LEU A 106 -17.58 -0.27 -11.22
C LEU A 106 -16.75 -1.57 -11.16
N ASN A 107 -17.35 -2.69 -10.71
CA ASN A 107 -16.68 -3.99 -10.72
C ASN A 107 -16.35 -4.47 -12.15
N VAL A 108 -17.24 -4.24 -13.12
CA VAL A 108 -16.98 -4.58 -14.52
C VAL A 108 -15.81 -3.77 -15.06
N ILE A 109 -15.84 -2.45 -14.87
CA ILE A 109 -14.74 -1.55 -15.28
C ILE A 109 -13.42 -1.98 -14.62
N HIS A 110 -13.45 -2.29 -13.32
CA HIS A 110 -12.25 -2.70 -12.60
C HIS A 110 -11.69 -4.01 -13.14
N LYS A 111 -12.55 -4.98 -13.43
CA LYS A 111 -12.15 -6.25 -14.06
C LYS A 111 -11.48 -5.99 -15.42
N ASP A 112 -12.09 -5.18 -16.28
CA ASP A 112 -11.57 -4.90 -17.61
C ASP A 112 -10.21 -4.17 -17.54
N TYR A 113 -10.08 -3.21 -16.60
CA TYR A 113 -8.82 -2.55 -16.32
C TYR A 113 -7.71 -3.52 -15.87
N LEU A 114 -8.04 -4.46 -14.97
CA LEU A 114 -7.07 -5.46 -14.52
C LEU A 114 -6.63 -6.38 -15.67
N ILE A 115 -7.55 -6.77 -16.55
CA ILE A 115 -7.23 -7.54 -17.75
C ILE A 115 -6.25 -6.76 -18.63
N GLU A 116 -6.52 -5.48 -18.90
CA GLU A 116 -5.65 -4.64 -19.72
C GLU A 116 -4.24 -4.49 -19.10
N CYS A 117 -4.15 -4.40 -17.78
CA CYS A 117 -2.87 -4.40 -17.07
C CYS A 117 -2.07 -5.68 -17.28
N VAL A 118 -2.71 -6.83 -17.10
CA VAL A 118 -2.07 -8.14 -17.32
C VAL A 118 -1.63 -8.30 -18.78
N GLU A 119 -2.45 -7.87 -19.74
CA GLU A 119 -2.09 -7.90 -21.15
C GLU A 119 -0.89 -7.03 -21.48
N ARG A 120 -0.82 -5.82 -20.88
CA ARG A 120 0.30 -4.91 -21.06
C ARG A 120 1.60 -5.51 -20.51
N ASP A 121 1.55 -6.05 -19.31
CA ASP A 121 2.70 -6.70 -18.66
C ASP A 121 3.16 -7.91 -19.48
N TYR A 122 2.23 -8.73 -19.96
CA TYR A 122 2.53 -9.86 -20.84
C TYR A 122 3.25 -9.41 -22.13
N VAL A 123 2.80 -8.32 -22.76
CA VAL A 123 3.45 -7.79 -23.98
C VAL A 123 4.85 -7.26 -23.69
N ILE A 124 5.04 -6.59 -22.54
CA ILE A 124 6.35 -6.08 -22.12
C ILE A 124 7.30 -7.25 -21.87
N GLU A 125 6.86 -8.25 -21.12
CA GLU A 125 7.67 -9.43 -20.77
C GLU A 125 8.07 -10.21 -22.03
N LYS A 126 7.13 -10.41 -22.95
CA LYS A 126 7.41 -11.06 -24.24
C LYS A 126 8.47 -10.30 -25.04
N LYS A 127 8.42 -8.97 -25.07
CA LYS A 127 9.43 -8.14 -25.74
C LYS A 127 10.78 -8.22 -25.03
N ALA A 128 10.79 -8.20 -23.70
CA ALA A 128 12.00 -8.34 -22.90
C ALA A 128 12.68 -9.68 -23.15
N ALA A 129 11.94 -10.79 -23.16
CA ALA A 129 12.47 -12.13 -23.43
C ALA A 129 13.09 -12.24 -24.83
N VAL A 130 12.48 -11.65 -25.86
CA VAL A 130 13.05 -11.62 -27.21
C VAL A 130 14.35 -10.81 -27.25
N LYS A 131 14.35 -9.63 -26.63
CA LYS A 131 15.53 -8.75 -26.54
C LYS A 131 16.69 -9.45 -25.81
N GLU A 132 16.41 -10.09 -24.68
CA GLU A 132 17.41 -10.83 -23.89
C GLU A 132 18.00 -11.99 -24.70
N PHE A 133 17.17 -12.72 -25.45
CA PHE A 133 17.64 -13.80 -26.31
C PHE A 133 18.58 -13.28 -27.42
N GLU A 134 18.23 -12.16 -28.05
CA GLU A 134 19.08 -11.53 -29.07
C GLU A 134 20.39 -11.01 -28.48
N GLU A 135 20.35 -10.38 -27.30
CA GLU A 135 21.54 -9.91 -26.57
C GLU A 135 22.47 -11.07 -26.22
N LYS A 136 21.96 -12.15 -25.61
CA LYS A 136 22.75 -13.35 -25.29
C LYS A 136 23.39 -13.99 -26.52
N LYS A 137 22.68 -13.96 -27.65
CA LYS A 137 23.20 -14.47 -28.92
C LYS A 137 24.35 -13.61 -29.45
N ILE A 138 24.32 -12.30 -29.24
CA ILE A 138 25.42 -11.39 -29.58
C ILE A 138 26.59 -11.62 -28.61
N GLU A 139 26.34 -11.62 -27.31
CA GLU A 139 27.33 -11.84 -26.26
C GLU A 139 28.11 -13.16 -26.46
N LEU A 140 27.42 -14.24 -26.81
CA LEU A 140 28.07 -15.52 -27.10
C LEU A 140 29.01 -15.44 -28.31
N ARG A 141 28.65 -14.69 -29.34
CA ARG A 141 29.50 -14.50 -30.52
C ARG A 141 30.71 -13.64 -30.18
N GLU A 142 30.52 -12.57 -29.42
CA GLU A 142 31.62 -11.71 -28.97
C GLU A 142 32.60 -12.47 -28.06
N THR A 143 32.08 -13.30 -27.16
CA THR A 143 32.88 -14.18 -26.30
C THR A 143 33.72 -15.15 -27.15
N LEU A 144 33.11 -15.78 -28.16
CA LEU A 144 33.83 -16.70 -29.04
C LEU A 144 34.91 -15.99 -29.85
N ILE A 145 34.66 -14.75 -30.30
CA ILE A 145 35.66 -13.94 -31.00
C ILE A 145 36.81 -13.61 -30.04
N SER A 146 36.50 -13.13 -28.84
CA SER A 146 37.50 -12.82 -27.80
C SER A 146 38.38 -14.02 -27.48
N ASP A 147 37.79 -15.21 -27.29
CA ASP A 147 38.52 -16.45 -27.03
C ASP A 147 39.50 -16.81 -28.15
N MET A 148 39.12 -16.56 -29.41
CA MET A 148 39.96 -16.85 -30.57
C MET A 148 41.09 -15.81 -30.71
N GLU A 149 40.82 -14.55 -30.41
CA GLU A 149 41.84 -13.49 -30.34
C GLU A 149 42.84 -13.71 -29.21
N GLU A 150 42.38 -14.15 -28.03
CA GLU A 150 43.23 -14.52 -26.90
C GLU A 150 44.11 -15.72 -27.22
N LYS A 151 43.56 -16.78 -27.83
CA LYS A 151 44.35 -17.92 -28.29
C LYS A 151 45.42 -17.51 -29.30
N ARG A 152 45.07 -16.65 -30.25
CA ARG A 152 46.04 -16.10 -31.21
C ARG A 152 47.15 -15.35 -30.48
N LYS A 153 46.81 -14.46 -29.55
CA LYS A 153 47.78 -13.70 -28.74
C LYS A 153 48.66 -14.62 -27.90
N LEU A 154 48.10 -15.69 -27.33
CA LEU A 154 48.84 -16.69 -26.56
C LEU A 154 49.87 -17.40 -27.45
N ILE A 155 49.47 -17.84 -28.63
CA ILE A 155 50.38 -18.47 -29.61
C ILE A 155 51.48 -17.49 -30.05
N GLU A 156 51.13 -16.23 -30.32
CA GLU A 156 52.11 -15.19 -30.66
C GLU A 156 53.10 -14.94 -29.51
N ALA A 157 52.63 -14.93 -28.26
CA ALA A 157 53.48 -14.78 -27.08
C ALA A 157 54.38 -16.00 -26.83
N GLU A 158 53.86 -17.22 -26.99
CA GLU A 158 54.64 -18.46 -26.88
C GLU A 158 55.71 -18.52 -27.97
N ARG A 159 55.36 -18.15 -29.23
CA ARG A 159 56.31 -18.04 -30.34
C ARG A 159 57.42 -17.03 -30.01
N HIS A 160 57.06 -15.83 -29.54
CA HIS A 160 58.03 -14.81 -29.17
C HIS A 160 58.95 -15.28 -28.02
N THR A 161 58.36 -15.94 -27.01
CA THR A 161 59.13 -16.53 -25.90
C THR A 161 60.10 -17.59 -26.40
N MET A 162 59.68 -18.45 -27.34
CA MET A 162 60.51 -19.47 -27.95
C MET A 162 61.64 -18.87 -28.80
N GLU A 163 61.40 -17.75 -29.51
CA GLU A 163 62.44 -17.01 -30.24
C GLU A 163 63.49 -16.41 -29.29
N LEU A 164 63.07 -15.81 -28.17
CA LEU A 164 64.02 -15.25 -27.18
C LEU A 164 64.77 -16.33 -26.40
N THR A 165 64.16 -17.50 -26.17
CA THR A 165 64.72 -18.58 -25.34
C THR A 165 65.35 -19.70 -26.19
N GLY A 166 65.37 -19.55 -27.52
CA GLY A 166 65.64 -20.60 -28.51
C GLY A 166 67.07 -21.10 -28.63
N ASP A 167 67.99 -20.71 -27.74
CA ASP A 167 69.40 -21.12 -27.80
C ASP A 167 69.78 -22.22 -26.78
N SER A 168 68.83 -23.08 -26.39
CA SER A 168 69.15 -24.25 -25.56
C SER A 168 68.26 -25.46 -25.85
N MET A 169 68.29 -25.94 -27.08
CA MET A 169 67.81 -27.28 -27.42
C MET A 169 68.83 -28.39 -27.07
N GLU A 170 69.65 -28.21 -26.03
CA GLU A 170 70.17 -29.37 -25.30
C GLU A 170 69.22 -29.65 -24.14
N VAL A 171 68.10 -30.32 -24.44
CA VAL A 171 67.38 -31.07 -23.42
C VAL A 171 68.25 -32.26 -23.02
N LYS A 172 69.33 -31.99 -22.30
CA LYS A 172 69.94 -33.01 -21.45
C LYS A 172 68.81 -33.47 -20.54
N PRO A 173 68.46 -34.76 -20.51
CA PRO A 173 67.56 -35.27 -19.49
C PRO A 173 68.11 -34.75 -18.17
N VAL A 174 67.30 -34.05 -17.38
CA VAL A 174 67.73 -33.57 -16.07
C VAL A 174 68.24 -34.80 -15.33
N MET A 175 69.56 -34.94 -15.27
CA MET A 175 70.19 -36.07 -14.64
C MET A 175 70.06 -35.85 -13.16
N THR A 176 68.88 -36.22 -12.64
CA THR A 176 68.61 -36.22 -11.22
C THR A 176 69.57 -37.23 -10.61
N ARG A 177 70.65 -36.75 -9.99
CA ARG A 177 71.40 -37.53 -9.02
C ARG A 177 70.39 -37.98 -7.98
N LYS A 178 69.96 -39.23 -8.07
CA LYS A 178 69.09 -39.86 -7.07
C LYS A 178 69.88 -39.85 -5.76
N LEU A 179 69.59 -38.89 -4.89
CA LEU A 179 70.02 -38.97 -3.51
C LEU A 179 69.37 -40.24 -2.95
N ARG A 180 70.19 -41.18 -2.47
CA ARG A 180 69.68 -42.36 -1.77
C ARG A 180 68.87 -41.85 -0.58
N ARG A 181 67.57 -42.15 -0.58
CA ARG A 181 66.68 -41.75 0.51
C ARG A 181 67.13 -42.42 1.80
N ARG A 182 67.04 -41.70 2.92
CA ARG A 182 67.16 -42.32 4.24
C ARG A 182 65.92 -43.21 4.43
N PRO A 183 66.04 -44.41 5.03
CA PRO A 183 64.93 -45.37 5.15
C PRO A 183 63.65 -44.84 5.81
N ASN A 184 63.70 -43.70 6.48
CA ASN A 184 62.62 -43.17 7.31
C ASN A 184 61.91 -41.94 6.72
N ASP A 185 62.13 -41.61 5.45
CA ASP A 185 61.50 -40.44 4.83
C ASP A 185 60.22 -40.86 4.07
N PRO A 186 59.02 -40.40 4.47
CA PRO A 186 57.77 -40.86 3.88
C PRO A 186 57.67 -40.54 2.38
N VAL A 187 56.90 -41.37 1.67
CA VAL A 187 56.68 -41.23 0.22
C VAL A 187 55.75 -40.03 -0.03
N PRO A 188 56.06 -39.12 -0.97
CA PRO A 188 55.14 -38.06 -1.36
C PRO A 188 53.85 -38.67 -1.91
N ILE A 189 52.74 -38.39 -1.23
CA ILE A 189 51.41 -38.85 -1.60
C ILE A 189 50.99 -38.09 -2.86
N PRO A 190 50.49 -38.77 -3.91
CA PRO A 190 49.95 -38.10 -5.08
C PRO A 190 48.78 -37.18 -4.68
N GLU A 191 48.98 -35.86 -4.76
CA GLU A 191 47.89 -34.90 -4.63
C GLU A 191 46.91 -35.10 -5.79
N LYS A 192 45.76 -35.71 -5.49
CA LYS A 192 44.61 -35.72 -6.39
C LYS A 192 44.18 -34.26 -6.58
N ARG A 193 44.56 -33.68 -7.73
CA ARG A 193 43.97 -32.47 -8.30
C ARG A 193 42.46 -32.51 -8.08
N ARG A 194 41.97 -31.69 -7.14
CA ARG A 194 40.54 -31.42 -6.99
C ARG A 194 40.08 -30.75 -8.27
N LYS A 195 39.30 -31.46 -9.09
CA LYS A 195 38.51 -30.82 -10.15
C LYS A 195 37.55 -29.82 -9.49
N PRO A 196 37.32 -28.62 -10.07
CA PRO A 196 36.25 -27.76 -9.60
C PRO A 196 34.92 -28.52 -9.70
N PRO A 197 34.03 -28.42 -8.70
CA PRO A 197 32.76 -29.12 -8.74
C PRO A 197 31.91 -28.60 -9.91
N PRO A 198 31.11 -29.46 -10.57
CA PRO A 198 30.16 -29.00 -11.58
C PRO A 198 29.19 -28.01 -10.94
N ALA A 199 28.76 -27.00 -11.71
CA ALA A 199 27.75 -26.04 -11.30
C ALA A 199 26.46 -26.79 -10.92
N GLN A 200 26.32 -27.09 -9.63
CA GLN A 200 25.07 -27.60 -9.06
C GLN A 200 24.17 -26.39 -8.90
N LEU A 201 23.11 -26.33 -9.70
CA LEU A 201 21.99 -25.42 -9.47
C LEU A 201 21.45 -25.72 -8.08
N ASN A 202 21.59 -24.75 -7.17
CA ASN A 202 21.09 -24.88 -5.82
C ASN A 202 19.58 -24.64 -5.88
N TYR A 203 18.79 -25.70 -5.69
CA TYR A 203 17.32 -25.64 -5.69
C TYR A 203 16.75 -25.13 -4.36
N LEU A 204 17.62 -24.92 -3.37
CA LEU A 204 17.28 -24.34 -2.08
C LEU A 204 17.49 -22.83 -2.15
N LEU A 205 16.53 -22.09 -1.59
CA LEU A 205 16.66 -20.66 -1.37
C LEU A 205 17.79 -20.37 -0.37
N ASP A 206 18.39 -19.20 -0.47
CA ASP A 206 19.39 -18.75 0.49
C ASP A 206 18.74 -18.56 1.87
N GLU A 207 19.46 -18.90 2.94
CA GLU A 207 18.96 -18.84 4.32
C GLU A 207 18.46 -17.44 4.70
N LYS A 208 18.97 -16.39 4.05
CA LYS A 208 18.50 -15.00 4.23
C LYS A 208 17.10 -14.76 3.68
N ASP A 209 16.76 -15.38 2.56
CA ASP A 209 15.44 -15.27 1.93
C ASP A 209 14.41 -16.06 2.75
N ILE A 210 14.79 -17.26 3.19
CA ILE A 210 13.99 -18.09 4.10
C ILE A 210 13.70 -17.32 5.41
N GLU A 211 14.72 -16.67 6.00
CA GLU A 211 14.56 -15.85 7.21
C GLU A 211 13.69 -14.61 6.97
N GLY A 212 13.79 -13.99 5.78
CA GLY A 212 12.95 -12.89 5.35
C GLY A 212 11.47 -13.28 5.29
N ASP A 213 11.19 -14.40 4.63
CA ASP A 213 9.85 -14.97 4.51
C ASP A 213 9.30 -15.40 5.87
N LEU A 214 10.10 -16.03 6.73
CA LEU A 214 9.72 -16.38 8.10
C LEU A 214 9.40 -15.14 8.95
N LYS A 215 10.10 -14.01 8.76
CA LYS A 215 9.76 -12.74 9.40
C LYS A 215 8.43 -12.17 8.89
N ILE A 216 8.12 -12.34 7.62
CA ILE A 216 6.83 -11.93 7.04
C ILE A 216 5.71 -12.79 7.61
N ILE A 217 5.89 -14.12 7.63
CA ILE A 217 4.92 -15.09 8.16
C ILE A 217 4.67 -14.85 9.65
N SER A 218 5.72 -14.61 10.45
CA SER A 218 5.58 -14.34 11.89
C SER A 218 4.99 -12.96 12.20
N ARG A 219 5.16 -11.96 11.31
CA ARG A 219 4.45 -10.67 11.39
C ARG A 219 2.96 -10.80 11.05
N GLY A 220 2.59 -11.78 10.22
CA GLY A 220 1.21 -12.18 9.94
C GLY A 220 0.56 -13.00 11.07
N LYS A 221 0.50 -12.42 12.28
CA LYS A 221 -0.31 -12.82 13.46
C LYS A 221 -0.52 -14.33 13.75
N LEU A 222 0.09 -14.74 14.85
CA LEU A 222 -0.38 -15.79 15.77
C LEU A 222 -1.90 -15.67 16.03
N LEU A 223 -2.67 -16.68 15.61
CA LEU A 223 -3.94 -17.01 16.25
C LEU A 223 -3.62 -17.97 17.40
N GLY A 224 -3.89 -17.54 18.63
CA GLY A 224 -3.70 -18.33 19.84
C GLY A 224 -4.60 -19.58 19.90
N PRO A 225 -4.37 -20.48 20.88
CA PRO A 225 -5.04 -21.78 20.93
C PRO A 225 -6.47 -21.65 21.44
N ILE A 226 -7.46 -21.76 20.55
CA ILE A 226 -8.87 -21.82 20.91
C ILE A 226 -9.27 -23.29 21.18
N ARG A 227 -9.66 -23.55 22.43
CA ARG A 227 -10.34 -24.79 22.86
C ARG A 227 -11.72 -24.88 22.17
N LYS A 228 -12.04 -26.04 21.59
CA LYS A 228 -13.37 -26.45 21.07
C LYS A 228 -14.35 -26.84 22.21
N PRO A 229 -15.66 -27.13 21.98
CA PRO A 229 -16.50 -27.03 20.76
C PRO A 229 -17.93 -26.43 20.97
N ALA A 230 -18.58 -25.97 19.90
CA ALA A 230 -20.04 -26.11 19.67
C ALA A 230 -20.39 -25.86 18.18
N LEU A 231 -21.44 -26.50 17.71
CA LEU A 231 -21.78 -26.82 16.32
C LEU A 231 -22.53 -25.70 15.57
N VAL A 232 -22.21 -25.48 14.29
CA VAL A 232 -23.13 -25.50 13.11
C VAL A 232 -22.35 -25.21 11.80
N PRO A 233 -22.76 -25.75 10.64
CA PRO A 233 -21.94 -25.74 9.42
C PRO A 233 -22.30 -24.56 8.49
N SER A 234 -21.30 -23.82 8.04
CA SER A 234 -21.42 -22.98 6.84
C SER A 234 -20.16 -23.09 6.02
N SER A 235 -20.36 -23.43 4.75
CA SER A 235 -19.39 -23.66 3.70
C SER A 235 -18.39 -22.50 3.57
N GLY A 236 -17.10 -22.83 3.53
CA GLY A 236 -16.01 -21.88 3.32
C GLY A 236 -14.94 -22.46 2.40
N LEU A 237 -15.02 -22.10 1.13
CA LEU A 237 -13.98 -22.28 0.12
C LEU A 237 -12.78 -21.38 0.50
N SER A 238 -11.61 -21.97 0.70
CA SER A 238 -10.35 -21.22 0.83
C SER A 238 -9.48 -21.55 -0.38
N SER A 239 -9.43 -20.62 -1.33
CA SER A 239 -8.49 -20.65 -2.45
C SER A 239 -7.56 -19.43 -2.35
N LEU A 240 -6.28 -19.74 -2.22
CA LEU A 240 -5.12 -19.04 -2.80
C LEU A 240 -4.96 -17.56 -2.47
N GLY A 241 -3.96 -17.30 -1.62
CA GLY A 241 -3.40 -15.98 -1.40
C GLY A 241 -2.86 -15.38 -2.70
N LEU A 242 -3.46 -14.27 -3.08
CA LEU A 242 -2.86 -13.26 -3.93
C LEU A 242 -2.80 -12.00 -3.09
N SER A 243 -1.58 -11.55 -2.80
CA SER A 243 -1.30 -10.26 -2.19
C SER A 243 -1.78 -9.16 -3.13
N LEU A 244 -2.94 -8.58 -2.84
CA LEU A 244 -3.32 -7.29 -3.40
C LEU A 244 -2.32 -6.21 -2.90
N PRO A 245 -2.00 -5.19 -3.71
CA PRO A 245 -1.35 -4.00 -3.18
C PRO A 245 -2.34 -3.31 -2.24
N ASP A 246 -1.95 -3.21 -0.97
CA ASP A 246 -2.66 -2.51 0.09
C ASP A 246 -2.77 -1.02 -0.24
N ASN A 247 -3.86 -0.61 -0.86
CA ASN A 247 -4.15 0.79 -1.16
C ASN A 247 -4.89 1.45 0.01
N SER A 248 -4.33 1.39 1.22
CA SER A 248 -4.90 2.11 2.37
C SER A 248 -3.90 2.77 3.32
N LEU A 249 -2.60 2.78 2.98
CA LEU A 249 -1.60 3.54 3.73
C LEU A 249 -0.91 4.57 2.81
N PRO A 250 -0.90 5.86 3.16
CA PRO A 250 -0.16 6.86 2.39
C PRO A 250 1.30 6.45 2.36
N ASP A 251 1.81 6.18 1.14
CA ASP A 251 3.20 5.76 0.86
C ASP A 251 4.16 6.82 1.40
N THR A 252 4.55 6.59 2.66
CA THR A 252 5.32 7.51 3.49
C THR A 252 6.55 6.78 3.97
N ARG A 253 7.70 7.08 3.36
CA ARG A 253 8.98 6.47 3.74
C ARG A 253 10.12 7.43 3.53
N ILE A 254 11.23 7.18 4.21
CA ILE A 254 12.45 7.96 4.03
C ILE A 254 13.51 7.06 3.43
N GLU A 255 14.03 7.45 2.27
CA GLU A 255 15.12 6.76 1.56
C GLU A 255 16.14 7.80 1.12
N ASP A 256 17.43 7.50 1.28
CA ASP A 256 18.55 8.34 0.84
C ASP A 256 18.46 9.82 1.26
N GLY A 257 17.96 10.08 2.48
CA GLY A 257 17.83 11.43 3.02
C GLY A 257 16.72 12.26 2.35
N LYS A 258 15.79 11.62 1.63
CA LYS A 258 14.59 12.22 1.04
C LYS A 258 13.33 11.58 1.63
N LEU A 259 12.29 12.38 1.82
CA LEU A 259 11.00 11.89 2.28
C LEU A 259 10.09 11.65 1.08
N LEU A 260 9.58 10.43 0.92
CA LEU A 260 8.44 10.14 0.08
C LEU A 260 7.18 10.33 0.92
N TYR A 261 6.24 11.15 0.46
CA TYR A 261 4.93 11.34 1.08
C TYR A 261 3.92 11.62 -0.02
N GLU A 262 2.78 10.90 -0.02
CA GLU A 262 1.75 10.99 -1.07
C GLU A 262 2.36 10.89 -2.49
N ARG A 263 3.28 9.92 -2.69
CA ARG A 263 3.99 9.66 -3.96
C ARG A 263 4.85 10.82 -4.47
N LYS A 264 5.17 11.81 -3.61
CA LYS A 264 6.02 12.95 -3.93
C LYS A 264 7.27 12.94 -3.07
N TRP A 265 8.42 13.17 -3.70
CA TRP A 265 9.70 13.30 -3.02
C TRP A 265 9.89 14.70 -2.45
N TYR A 266 10.35 14.79 -1.21
CA TYR A 266 10.67 16.02 -0.51
C TYR A 266 12.13 15.99 -0.06
N HIS A 267 12.81 17.14 -0.17
CA HIS A 267 14.21 17.29 0.19
C HIS A 267 14.42 18.38 1.24
N ARG A 268 15.59 18.35 1.90
CA ARG A 268 16.03 19.42 2.79
C ARG A 268 16.06 20.76 2.05
N GLY A 269 15.62 21.82 2.73
CA GLY A 269 15.54 23.18 2.21
C GLY A 269 14.23 23.50 1.48
N GLN A 270 13.35 22.52 1.27
CA GLN A 270 12.11 22.74 0.54
C GLN A 270 11.03 23.41 1.42
N PRO A 271 10.36 24.48 0.92
CA PRO A 271 9.24 25.10 1.62
C PRO A 271 7.97 24.24 1.49
N VAL A 272 7.29 24.04 2.62
CA VAL A 272 6.10 23.20 2.75
C VAL A 272 5.07 23.84 3.67
N TYR A 273 3.81 23.49 3.48
CA TYR A 273 2.76 23.68 4.48
C TYR A 273 2.61 22.40 5.29
N VAL A 274 2.53 22.55 6.61
CA VAL A 274 2.26 21.46 7.54
C VAL A 274 0.91 21.72 8.17
N GLU A 275 0.06 20.70 8.16
CA GLU A 275 -1.29 20.73 8.72
C GLU A 275 -1.46 19.49 9.59
N GLY A 276 -2.08 19.64 10.76
CA GLY A 276 -2.35 18.53 11.66
C GLY A 276 -3.82 18.52 12.07
N LYS A 277 -4.34 17.35 12.42
CA LYS A 277 -5.73 17.22 12.89
C LYS A 277 -6.06 18.17 14.05
N ASP A 278 -5.08 18.44 14.91
CA ASP A 278 -5.21 19.31 16.09
C ASP A 278 -4.29 20.56 16.01
N LEU A 279 -3.69 20.83 14.84
CA LEU A 279 -2.67 21.86 14.69
C LEU A 279 -2.95 22.75 13.47
N PRO A 280 -3.11 24.07 13.65
CA PRO A 280 -3.46 24.97 12.55
C PRO A 280 -2.38 24.93 11.47
N ARG A 281 -2.80 25.00 10.21
CA ARG A 281 -1.90 25.01 9.05
C ARG A 281 -0.84 26.11 9.19
N PHE A 282 0.43 25.74 9.10
CA PHE A 282 1.54 26.69 9.14
C PHE A 282 2.57 26.45 8.04
N SER A 283 3.24 27.52 7.62
CA SER A 283 4.33 27.49 6.66
C SER A 283 5.66 27.13 7.34
N ALA A 284 6.39 26.20 6.73
CA ALA A 284 7.67 25.73 7.25
C ALA A 284 8.63 25.35 6.12
N ILE A 285 9.91 25.17 6.47
CA ILE A 285 10.95 24.69 5.57
C ILE A 285 11.54 23.42 6.15
N ILE A 286 11.73 22.37 5.34
CA ILE A 286 12.34 21.11 5.79
C ILE A 286 13.80 21.38 6.16
N SER A 287 14.12 21.40 7.45
CA SER A 287 15.45 21.71 7.96
C SER A 287 16.37 20.48 7.95
N ALA A 288 15.84 19.28 8.19
CA ALA A 288 16.59 18.03 8.17
C ALA A 288 15.66 16.83 7.97
N ILE A 289 16.17 15.75 7.39
CA ILE A 289 15.45 14.48 7.19
C ILE A 289 16.29 13.42 7.91
N GLY A 290 15.73 12.80 8.96
CA GLY A 290 16.33 11.70 9.71
C GLY A 290 15.85 10.34 9.18
N THR A 291 16.05 9.27 9.95
CA THR A 291 15.65 7.90 9.54
C THR A 291 14.15 7.62 9.72
N GLU A 292 13.54 8.17 10.78
CA GLU A 292 12.12 7.93 11.13
C GLU A 292 11.33 9.23 11.32
N ALA A 293 11.98 10.38 11.17
CA ALA A 293 11.35 11.67 11.38
C ALA A 293 12.02 12.75 10.54
N ILE A 294 11.24 13.76 10.18
CA ILE A 294 11.74 14.99 9.58
C ILE A 294 11.68 16.14 10.58
N TRP A 295 12.55 17.12 10.38
CA TRP A 295 12.55 18.39 11.10
C TRP A 295 12.12 19.50 10.17
N VAL A 296 11.07 20.21 10.54
CA VAL A 296 10.59 21.39 9.82
C VAL A 296 10.80 22.64 10.66
N LYS A 297 11.23 23.74 10.04
CA LYS A 297 11.41 25.04 10.70
C LYS A 297 10.27 25.95 10.28
N LYS A 298 9.43 26.41 11.22
CA LYS A 298 8.35 27.37 10.94
C LYS A 298 8.94 28.64 10.33
N THR A 299 8.31 29.18 9.30
CA THR A 299 8.79 30.42 8.67
C THR A 299 8.41 31.67 9.47
N VAL A 300 7.38 31.59 10.31
CA VAL A 300 6.89 32.71 11.14
C VAL A 300 7.79 32.97 12.34
N ASP A 301 8.05 31.95 13.16
CA ASP A 301 8.77 32.11 14.45
C ASP A 301 10.15 31.45 14.46
N GLY A 302 10.55 30.79 13.37
CA GLY A 302 11.81 30.07 13.27
C GLY A 302 11.91 28.82 14.17
N THR A 303 10.83 28.44 14.86
CA THR A 303 10.77 27.27 15.73
C THR A 303 10.90 25.97 14.93
N LYS A 304 11.61 24.98 15.48
CA LYS A 304 11.79 23.67 14.85
C LYS A 304 10.77 22.68 15.42
N VAL A 305 10.05 22.01 14.54
CA VAL A 305 9.06 20.98 14.87
C VAL A 305 9.54 19.65 14.29
N ARG A 306 9.45 18.59 15.09
CA ARG A 306 9.79 17.22 14.68
C ARG A 306 8.52 16.48 14.30
N ILE A 307 8.49 15.90 13.11
CA ILE A 307 7.35 15.16 12.56
C ILE A 307 7.82 13.73 12.26
N TYR A 308 7.18 12.74 12.87
CA TYR A 308 7.51 11.33 12.64
C TYR A 308 6.84 10.81 11.36
N THR A 309 7.50 9.89 10.65
CA THR A 309 6.92 9.23 9.48
C THR A 309 5.62 8.51 9.83
N SER A 310 5.49 7.98 11.06
CA SER A 310 4.25 7.38 11.55
C SER A 310 3.09 8.35 11.72
N GLN A 311 3.35 9.65 11.89
CA GLN A 311 2.30 10.68 11.98
C GLN A 311 1.79 11.05 10.60
N LEU A 312 2.68 11.07 9.61
CA LEU A 312 2.37 11.24 8.20
C LEU A 312 1.64 10.02 7.62
N SER A 313 2.13 8.82 7.91
CA SER A 313 1.56 7.57 7.42
C SER A 313 0.16 7.26 7.99
N ARG A 314 -0.16 7.82 9.16
CA ARG A 314 -1.47 7.68 9.82
C ARG A 314 -2.41 8.88 9.57
N GLY A 315 -2.01 9.85 8.74
CA GLY A 315 -2.79 11.04 8.43
C GLY A 315 -3.02 11.99 9.62
N LYS A 316 -2.23 11.88 10.70
CA LYS A 316 -2.31 12.82 11.83
C LYS A 316 -1.74 14.20 11.48
N ILE A 317 -0.73 14.18 10.63
CA ILE A 317 -0.05 15.36 10.08
C ILE A 317 0.03 15.14 8.58
N SER A 318 -0.20 16.19 7.79
CA SER A 318 -0.05 16.19 6.34
C SER A 318 0.92 17.29 5.92
N ILE A 319 1.62 17.06 4.80
CA ILE A 319 2.61 17.99 4.26
C ILE A 319 2.33 18.25 2.78
N LYS A 320 2.20 19.52 2.41
CA LYS A 320 1.98 19.95 1.02
C LYS A 320 3.11 20.88 0.58
N ARG A 321 3.60 20.74 -0.66
CA ARG A 321 4.58 21.67 -1.24
C ARG A 321 4.02 23.08 -1.28
N ARG A 322 4.84 24.05 -0.87
CA ARG A 322 4.56 25.47 -1.09
C ARG A 322 5.37 25.92 -2.31
N ALA A 323 4.71 26.35 -3.37
CA ALA A 323 5.38 27.06 -4.45
C ALA A 323 6.02 28.33 -3.85
N SER A 324 7.29 28.55 -4.16
CA SER A 324 8.04 29.74 -3.72
C SER A 324 7.59 30.98 -4.46
#